data_AF-Q87ZI1-F1
#
_entry.id   AF-Q87ZI1-F1
#
_cell.length_a   1.000
_cell.length_b   1.000
_cell.length_c   1.000
_cell.angle_alpha   90.00
_cell.angle_beta   90.00
_cell.angle_gamma   90.00
#
_symmetry.space_group_name_H-M   'P 1'
#
loop_
_entity.id
_entity.type
_entity.pdbx_description
1 polymer ?
#
loop_
_entity_poly.entity_id
_entity_poly.type
_entity_poly.pdbx_seq_one_letter_code
_entity_poly.pdbx_strand_id
1 'polypeptide(L)'
;MRIAIVHDWLVSYAGAERVLASLINVWPQADLFSVIDFLSDQDRAHLRGKVARTTFIQKLPGARKHYSRYLPLMPLAIEQLDLSGYDLIISSSHAVAKGVLSGPDQLHISYVNSPIRYAWDLQHQYLRESGLDKGIKSSLARLVLHYMRLWDQRTAAGVDAFIANSAFIGARINKAYRRDSTVIYPPVDTLAFTPLGARQDFYLSASRMVPYKRMPMIVEAFAAMPDKRLIMIGDGPDLAKAQAIARLAPNVTLLGFQPAAVLLEHMRSAKAFVFAAEEDFGISPVEAQACGTPVIAFGKGGVLETVLGLDHMHPTGVLYRQQNVESLTAAIGEFEAAQSRITPQACRSNAERFSVARFEQEIKAFVENRLSTAQLVYLARLPQQHWSAQQALVASSELPGRVVPIKTV
;
A
#
# COMPACT_ATOMS: atom_id res chain seq x y z
N MET A 1 -12.25 -22.76 -10.31
CA MET A 1 -11.06 -21.89 -10.28
C MET A 1 -10.46 -21.90 -8.88
N ARG A 2 -9.20 -22.31 -8.74
CA ARG A 2 -8.45 -22.25 -7.48
C ARG A 2 -7.62 -20.96 -7.45
N ILE A 3 -7.64 -20.29 -6.30
CA ILE A 3 -7.01 -18.97 -6.12
C ILE A 3 -5.95 -19.06 -5.03
N ALA A 4 -4.75 -18.57 -5.33
CA ALA A 4 -3.68 -18.37 -4.36
C ALA A 4 -3.48 -16.88 -4.12
N ILE A 5 -3.47 -16.48 -2.84
CA ILE A 5 -2.99 -15.16 -2.44
C ILE A 5 -1.61 -15.34 -1.81
N VAL A 6 -0.62 -14.61 -2.33
CA VAL A 6 0.76 -14.66 -1.85
C VAL A 6 1.11 -13.32 -1.20
N HIS A 7 1.61 -13.33 0.02
CA HIS A 7 2.06 -12.15 0.75
C HIS A 7 3.53 -12.30 1.15
N ASP A 8 4.27 -11.21 1.36
CA ASP A 8 5.71 -11.34 1.62
C ASP A 8 6.01 -12.03 2.95
N TRP A 9 5.50 -11.48 4.06
CA TRP A 9 5.66 -12.05 5.39
C TRP A 9 4.55 -11.54 6.32
N LEU A 10 4.15 -12.37 7.29
CA LEU A 10 3.06 -12.08 8.21
C LEU A 10 3.61 -12.02 9.65
N VAL A 11 4.02 -10.84 10.10
CA VAL A 11 4.63 -10.64 11.44
C VAL A 11 3.90 -9.63 12.31
N SER A 12 3.13 -8.73 11.70
CA SER A 12 2.31 -7.73 12.37
C SER A 12 1.22 -7.28 11.40
N TYR A 13 0.05 -6.90 11.91
CA TYR A 13 -0.99 -6.28 11.09
C TYR A 13 -0.70 -4.79 10.82
N ALA A 14 -0.32 -4.46 9.57
CA ALA A 14 -0.04 -3.09 9.13
C ALA A 14 -0.66 -2.80 7.76
N GLY A 15 -0.18 -1.77 7.05
CA GLY A 15 -0.80 -1.30 5.80
C GLY A 15 -0.89 -2.36 4.69
N ALA A 16 0.14 -3.19 4.52
CA ALA A 16 0.12 -4.26 3.51
C ALA A 16 -0.83 -5.38 3.91
N GLU A 17 -0.97 -5.67 5.21
CA GLU A 17 -1.88 -6.68 5.72
C GLU A 17 -3.35 -6.22 5.66
N ARG A 18 -3.62 -4.91 5.64
CA ARG A 18 -4.97 -4.37 5.35
C ARG A 18 -5.38 -4.62 3.90
N VAL A 19 -4.45 -4.45 2.96
CA VAL A 19 -4.66 -4.86 1.56
C VAL A 19 -4.96 -6.37 1.51
N LEU A 20 -4.13 -7.18 2.18
CA LEU A 20 -4.33 -8.63 2.25
C LEU A 20 -5.71 -9.00 2.85
N ALA A 21 -6.14 -8.32 3.91
CA ALA A 21 -7.44 -8.55 4.53
C ALA A 21 -8.58 -8.32 3.53
N SER A 22 -8.54 -7.21 2.77
CA SER A 22 -9.52 -6.96 1.72
C SER A 22 -9.45 -7.95 0.55
N LEU A 23 -8.25 -8.40 0.15
CA LEU A 23 -8.13 -9.49 -0.84
C LEU A 23 -8.80 -10.79 -0.33
N ILE A 24 -8.63 -11.12 0.95
CA ILE A 24 -9.29 -12.26 1.60
C ILE A 24 -10.80 -12.06 1.71
N ASN A 25 -11.29 -10.83 1.90
CA ASN A 25 -12.72 -10.54 1.91
C ASN A 25 -13.36 -10.78 0.53
N VAL A 26 -12.66 -10.36 -0.54
CA VAL A 26 -13.12 -10.56 -1.92
C VAL A 26 -13.06 -12.05 -2.31
N TRP A 27 -11.98 -12.75 -1.95
CA TRP A 27 -11.77 -14.17 -2.26
C TRP A 27 -11.55 -15.02 -1.00
N PRO A 28 -12.60 -15.26 -0.19
CA PRO A 28 -12.47 -16.00 1.06
C PRO A 28 -12.09 -17.47 0.90
N GLN A 29 -12.31 -18.03 -0.28
CA GLN A 29 -11.91 -19.39 -0.65
C GLN A 29 -10.42 -19.51 -1.03
N ALA A 30 -9.70 -18.40 -1.21
CA ALA A 30 -8.30 -18.45 -1.64
C ALA A 30 -7.40 -19.08 -0.57
N ASP A 31 -6.43 -19.86 -1.01
CA ASP A 31 -5.35 -20.34 -0.15
C ASP A 31 -4.34 -19.20 0.05
N LEU A 32 -3.81 -19.07 1.28
CA LEU A 32 -2.85 -18.03 1.64
C LEU A 32 -1.43 -18.61 1.68
N PHE A 33 -0.48 -17.90 1.09
CA PHE A 33 0.93 -18.24 1.08
C PHE A 33 1.77 -17.05 1.56
N SER A 34 2.89 -17.34 2.20
CA SER A 34 3.81 -16.32 2.71
C SER A 34 5.22 -16.87 2.90
N VAL A 35 6.25 -16.02 2.93
CA VAL A 35 7.60 -16.48 3.30
C VAL A 35 7.58 -17.05 4.74
N ILE A 36 6.93 -16.33 5.65
CA ILE A 36 6.74 -16.68 7.06
C ILE A 36 5.38 -16.22 7.58
N ASP A 37 4.90 -16.86 8.65
CA ASP A 37 3.71 -16.49 9.38
C ASP A 37 3.93 -16.64 10.90
N PHE A 38 3.95 -15.50 11.58
CA PHE A 38 4.07 -15.34 13.03
C PHE A 38 3.02 -14.37 13.58
N LEU A 39 1.92 -14.12 12.86
CA LEU A 39 0.85 -13.23 13.35
C LEU A 39 0.26 -13.76 14.66
N SER A 40 -0.07 -12.83 15.55
CA SER A 40 -0.85 -13.10 16.75
C SER A 40 -2.27 -13.53 16.38
N ASP A 41 -2.97 -14.22 17.28
CA ASP A 41 -4.35 -14.62 17.05
C ASP A 41 -5.28 -13.41 16.88
N GLN A 42 -4.99 -12.31 17.60
CA GLN A 42 -5.70 -11.04 17.46
C GLN A 42 -5.54 -10.47 16.05
N ASP A 43 -4.31 -10.38 15.54
CA ASP A 43 -4.05 -9.87 14.20
C ASP A 43 -4.63 -10.79 13.12
N ARG A 44 -4.60 -12.11 13.37
CA ARG A 44 -5.14 -13.12 12.46
C ARG A 44 -6.66 -13.04 12.34
N ALA A 45 -7.37 -12.50 13.34
CA ALA A 45 -8.82 -12.28 13.25
C ALA A 45 -9.17 -11.36 12.07
N HIS A 46 -8.32 -10.37 11.76
CA HIS A 46 -8.50 -9.50 10.59
C HIS A 46 -8.35 -10.24 9.25
N LEU A 47 -7.70 -11.39 9.25
CA LEU A 47 -7.51 -12.26 8.08
C LEU A 47 -8.50 -13.44 8.06
N ARG A 48 -9.63 -13.31 8.77
CA ARG A 48 -10.67 -14.35 8.92
C ARG A 48 -10.12 -15.68 9.43
N GLY A 49 -9.09 -15.64 10.30
CA GLY A 49 -8.46 -16.83 10.84
C GLY A 49 -7.53 -17.57 9.89
N LYS A 50 -7.29 -17.07 8.67
CA LYS A 50 -6.44 -17.77 7.69
C LYS A 50 -4.99 -17.89 8.18
N VAL A 51 -4.40 -19.05 7.92
CA VAL A 51 -2.99 -19.35 8.19
C VAL A 51 -2.29 -19.56 6.86
N ALA A 52 -1.14 -18.91 6.68
CA ALA A 52 -0.40 -19.05 5.44
C ALA A 52 0.34 -20.39 5.38
N ARG A 53 0.37 -21.00 4.20
CA ARG A 53 1.39 -22.00 3.85
C ARG A 53 2.72 -21.28 3.68
N THR A 54 3.73 -21.71 4.41
CA THR A 54 5.00 -21.00 4.56
C THR A 54 6.18 -21.73 3.94
N THR A 55 7.28 -21.01 3.75
CA THR A 55 8.52 -21.53 3.17
C THR A 55 9.42 -22.19 4.22
N PHE A 56 10.57 -22.73 3.80
CA PHE A 56 11.57 -23.27 4.72
C PHE A 56 12.10 -22.23 5.73
N ILE A 57 12.03 -20.93 5.41
CA ILE A 57 12.48 -19.84 6.30
C ILE A 57 11.70 -19.84 7.63
N GLN A 58 10.42 -20.25 7.62
CA GLN A 58 9.60 -20.37 8.83
C GLN A 58 10.28 -21.19 9.94
N LYS A 59 11.04 -22.22 9.55
CA LYS A 59 11.67 -23.19 10.45
C LYS A 59 13.12 -22.84 10.81
N LEU A 60 13.68 -21.78 10.25
CA LEU A 60 15.07 -21.40 10.51
C LEU A 60 15.27 -20.82 11.93
N PRO A 61 16.45 -21.02 12.55
CA PRO A 61 16.72 -20.57 13.91
C PRO A 61 16.50 -19.06 14.10
N GLY A 62 15.58 -18.68 14.97
CA GLY A 62 15.32 -17.27 15.27
C GLY A 62 14.52 -16.53 14.19
N ALA A 63 13.89 -17.22 13.22
CA ALA A 63 13.06 -16.62 12.18
C ALA A 63 12.02 -15.62 12.73
N ARG A 64 11.34 -15.96 13.83
CA ARG A 64 10.36 -15.07 14.48
C ARG A 64 10.91 -13.67 14.83
N LYS A 65 12.17 -13.58 15.28
CA LYS A 65 12.78 -12.31 15.72
C LYS A 65 13.69 -11.67 14.67
N HIS A 66 14.25 -12.47 13.77
CA HIS A 66 15.34 -12.05 12.89
C HIS A 66 15.12 -12.41 11.42
N TYR A 67 13.87 -12.60 10.98
CA TYR A 67 13.56 -12.98 9.60
C TYR A 67 14.19 -12.06 8.54
N SER A 68 14.32 -10.76 8.82
CA SER A 68 14.95 -9.80 7.91
C SER A 68 16.42 -10.13 7.60
N ARG A 69 17.11 -10.88 8.47
CA ARG A 69 18.47 -11.39 8.21
C ARG A 69 18.50 -12.48 7.15
N TYR A 70 17.37 -13.15 6.90
CA TYR A 70 17.21 -14.16 5.85
C TYR A 70 16.84 -13.55 4.50
N LEU A 71 16.86 -12.22 4.34
CA LEU A 71 16.60 -11.55 3.07
C LEU A 71 17.33 -12.18 1.86
N PRO A 72 18.61 -12.59 1.93
CA PRO A 72 19.29 -13.24 0.80
C PRO A 72 18.66 -14.58 0.39
N LEU A 73 17.96 -15.27 1.29
CA LEU A 73 17.32 -16.56 1.04
C LEU A 73 15.87 -16.41 0.57
N MET A 74 15.25 -15.24 0.74
CA MET A 74 13.84 -15.02 0.42
C MET A 74 13.50 -15.22 -1.07
N PRO A 75 14.35 -14.80 -2.04
CA PRO A 75 14.15 -15.15 -3.45
C PRO A 75 14.01 -16.65 -3.71
N LEU A 76 14.92 -17.46 -3.13
CA LEU A 76 14.87 -18.91 -3.26
C LEU A 76 13.64 -19.48 -2.54
N ALA A 77 13.28 -18.93 -1.38
CA ALA A 77 12.17 -19.39 -0.58
C ALA A 77 10.81 -19.17 -1.27
N ILE A 78 10.61 -18.00 -1.88
CA ILE A 78 9.34 -17.68 -2.54
C ILE A 78 9.15 -18.49 -3.83
N GLU A 79 10.23 -18.76 -4.57
CA GLU A 79 10.19 -19.59 -5.79
C GLU A 79 9.88 -21.07 -5.50
N GLN A 80 10.08 -21.55 -4.26
CA GLN A 80 9.78 -22.93 -3.85
C GLN A 80 8.32 -23.17 -3.47
N LEU A 81 7.48 -22.13 -3.44
CA LEU A 81 6.06 -22.32 -3.19
C LEU A 81 5.41 -23.01 -4.39
N ASP A 82 4.88 -24.22 -4.19
CA ASP A 82 4.16 -24.94 -5.24
C ASP A 82 2.77 -24.32 -5.45
N LEU A 83 2.66 -23.56 -6.54
CA LEU A 83 1.42 -22.94 -6.98
C LEU A 83 0.85 -23.58 -8.25
N SER A 84 1.40 -24.72 -8.71
CA SER A 84 1.00 -25.35 -9.98
C SER A 84 -0.49 -25.70 -10.07
N GLY A 85 -1.12 -25.99 -8.93
CA GLY A 85 -2.54 -26.33 -8.84
C GLY A 85 -3.51 -25.15 -8.75
N TYR A 86 -3.08 -23.92 -9.01
CA TYR A 86 -3.91 -22.72 -8.94
C TYR A 86 -4.10 -22.09 -10.32
N ASP A 87 -5.27 -21.55 -10.62
CA ASP A 87 -5.54 -20.90 -11.90
C ASP A 87 -5.22 -19.40 -11.82
N LEU A 88 -5.44 -18.80 -10.65
CA LEU A 88 -5.23 -17.39 -10.37
C LEU A 88 -4.27 -17.23 -9.18
N ILE A 89 -3.22 -16.46 -9.39
CA ILE A 89 -2.26 -16.06 -8.37
C ILE A 89 -2.36 -14.54 -8.19
N ILE A 90 -2.65 -14.11 -6.96
CA ILE A 90 -2.63 -12.70 -6.57
C ILE A 90 -1.50 -12.51 -5.57
N SER A 91 -0.43 -11.83 -5.97
CA SER A 91 0.65 -11.49 -5.03
C SER A 91 0.48 -10.06 -4.50
N SER A 92 0.33 -9.91 -3.18
CA SER A 92 0.45 -8.64 -2.46
C SER A 92 1.91 -8.46 -2.05
N SER A 93 2.64 -7.59 -2.77
CA SER A 93 4.10 -7.53 -2.68
C SER A 93 4.63 -6.15 -2.30
N HIS A 94 5.53 -6.13 -1.32
CA HIS A 94 6.45 -5.04 -0.99
C HIS A 94 7.92 -5.49 -0.99
N ALA A 95 8.17 -6.78 -1.29
CA ALA A 95 9.50 -7.34 -1.38
C ALA A 95 9.62 -8.47 -2.42
N VAL A 96 9.16 -9.67 -2.08
CA VAL A 96 9.45 -10.93 -2.80
C VAL A 96 8.22 -11.69 -3.28
N ALA A 97 7.01 -11.43 -2.76
CA ALA A 97 5.80 -12.19 -3.09
C ALA A 97 5.49 -12.22 -4.59
N LYS A 98 5.84 -11.17 -5.34
CA LYS A 98 5.67 -11.15 -6.82
C LYS A 98 6.60 -12.10 -7.57
N GLY A 99 7.58 -12.70 -6.89
CA GLY A 99 8.59 -13.57 -7.49
C GLY A 99 8.27 -15.05 -7.41
N VAL A 100 7.03 -15.41 -7.03
CA VAL A 100 6.54 -16.78 -7.22
C VAL A 100 6.60 -17.20 -8.69
N LEU A 101 6.74 -18.50 -8.92
CA LEU A 101 6.75 -19.04 -10.27
C LEU A 101 5.31 -19.36 -10.70
N SER A 102 4.96 -18.92 -11.91
CA SER A 102 3.70 -19.18 -12.59
C SER A 102 3.95 -19.90 -13.93
N GLY A 103 3.02 -20.78 -14.29
CA GLY A 103 2.98 -21.49 -15.56
C GLY A 103 2.15 -20.77 -16.63
N PRO A 104 2.17 -21.27 -17.88
CA PRO A 104 1.54 -20.60 -19.02
C PRO A 104 0.01 -20.55 -18.97
N ASP A 105 -0.62 -21.44 -18.22
CA ASP A 105 -2.09 -21.52 -18.05
C ASP A 105 -2.59 -20.79 -16.79
N GLN A 106 -1.69 -20.14 -16.05
CA GLN A 106 -2.01 -19.42 -14.82
C GLN A 106 -2.02 -17.92 -15.08
N LEU A 107 -2.93 -17.20 -14.41
CA LEU A 107 -2.93 -15.75 -14.40
C LEU A 107 -2.27 -15.23 -13.13
N HIS A 108 -1.17 -14.49 -13.26
CA HIS A 108 -0.47 -13.86 -12.14
C HIS A 108 -0.65 -12.34 -12.14
N ILE A 109 -1.40 -11.86 -11.14
CA ILE A 109 -1.62 -10.43 -10.88
C ILE A 109 -0.84 -10.03 -9.63
N SER A 110 -0.05 -8.97 -9.72
CA SER A 110 0.74 -8.46 -8.60
C SER A 110 0.26 -7.08 -8.15
N TYR A 111 -0.28 -7.02 -6.94
CA TYR A 111 -0.51 -5.77 -6.22
C TYR A 111 0.78 -5.35 -5.52
N VAL A 112 1.43 -4.32 -6.06
CA VAL A 112 2.72 -3.83 -5.60
C VAL A 112 2.51 -2.62 -4.69
N ASN A 113 2.76 -2.83 -3.40
CA ASN A 113 2.82 -1.76 -2.41
C ASN A 113 4.05 -0.88 -2.62
N SER A 114 5.16 -1.48 -3.05
CA SER A 114 6.35 -0.80 -3.56
C SER A 114 7.29 -1.83 -4.17
N PRO A 115 8.04 -1.49 -5.24
CA PRO A 115 9.29 -2.18 -5.55
C PRO A 115 10.22 -2.18 -4.34
N ILE A 116 11.20 -3.09 -4.30
CA ILE A 116 12.09 -3.28 -3.15
C ILE A 116 12.89 -1.99 -2.84
N ARG A 117 12.33 -1.09 -2.02
CA ARG A 117 12.82 0.31 -1.86
C ARG A 117 14.31 0.37 -1.52
N TYR A 118 14.77 -0.53 -0.64
CA TYR A 118 16.14 -0.58 -0.16
C TYR A 118 17.13 -1.19 -1.17
N ALA A 119 16.65 -1.94 -2.18
CA ALA A 119 17.48 -2.44 -3.27
C ALA A 119 17.58 -1.44 -4.44
N TRP A 120 16.66 -0.47 -4.50
CA TRP A 120 16.56 0.56 -5.53
C TRP A 120 16.77 1.97 -4.94
N ASP A 121 15.74 2.81 -5.00
CA ASP A 121 15.81 4.27 -4.80
C ASP A 121 16.35 4.71 -3.43
N LEU A 122 16.17 3.89 -2.38
CA LEU A 122 16.54 4.24 -1.00
C LEU A 122 17.75 3.48 -0.49
N GLN A 123 18.53 2.82 -1.36
CA GLN A 123 19.69 2.02 -0.92
C GLN A 123 20.66 2.84 -0.05
N HIS A 124 21.05 4.03 -0.49
CA HIS A 124 22.02 4.84 0.25
C HIS A 124 21.46 5.32 1.59
N GLN A 125 20.18 5.65 1.64
CA GLN A 125 19.50 6.01 2.89
C GLN A 125 19.44 4.81 3.83
N TYR A 126 18.99 3.65 3.34
CA TYR A 126 18.90 2.42 4.11
C TYR A 126 20.25 1.97 4.69
N LEU A 127 21.33 2.03 3.88
CA LEU A 127 22.67 1.66 4.35
C LEU A 127 23.17 2.60 5.44
N ARG A 128 22.93 3.91 5.34
CA ARG A 128 23.28 4.86 6.40
C ARG A 128 22.47 4.63 7.68
N GLU A 129 21.16 4.48 7.54
CA GLU A 129 20.24 4.27 8.67
C GLU A 129 20.49 2.94 9.39
N SER A 130 20.99 1.93 8.67
CA SER A 130 21.32 0.62 9.24
C SER A 130 22.76 0.53 9.78
N GLY A 131 23.56 1.60 9.68
CA GLY A 131 24.99 1.57 10.05
C GLY A 131 25.83 0.65 9.15
N LEU A 132 25.38 0.42 7.91
CA LEU A 132 25.99 -0.43 6.88
C LEU A 132 26.59 0.39 5.74
N ASP A 133 26.91 1.67 5.95
CA ASP A 133 27.46 2.53 4.92
C ASP A 133 28.98 2.33 4.74
N LYS A 134 29.71 1.87 5.76
CA LYS A 134 31.17 1.67 5.76
C LYS A 134 31.61 0.25 6.14
N GLY A 135 32.82 -0.12 5.72
CA GLY A 135 33.48 -1.39 6.09
C GLY A 135 32.99 -2.64 5.35
N ILE A 136 33.50 -3.82 5.74
CA ILE A 136 33.23 -5.11 5.06
C ILE A 136 31.73 -5.47 5.07
N LYS A 137 31.01 -5.10 6.15
CA LYS A 137 29.55 -5.29 6.23
C LYS A 137 28.79 -4.48 5.17
N SER A 138 29.28 -3.30 4.80
CA SER A 138 28.74 -2.49 3.70
C SER A 138 28.90 -3.21 2.36
N SER A 139 30.08 -3.79 2.09
CA SER A 139 30.32 -4.55 0.87
C SER A 139 29.39 -5.76 0.75
N LEU A 140 29.22 -6.53 1.83
CA LEU A 140 28.29 -7.66 1.86
C LEU A 140 26.84 -7.21 1.66
N ALA A 141 26.41 -6.15 2.35
CA ALA A 141 25.06 -5.60 2.18
C ALA A 141 24.82 -5.15 0.74
N ARG A 142 25.78 -4.46 0.11
CA ARG A 142 25.68 -4.03 -1.29
C ARG A 142 25.62 -5.20 -2.26
N LEU A 143 26.36 -6.29 -2.01
CA LEU A 143 26.29 -7.51 -2.80
C LEU A 143 24.90 -8.15 -2.71
N VAL A 144 24.36 -8.28 -1.50
CA VAL A 144 22.99 -8.78 -1.28
C VAL A 144 21.97 -7.90 -2.00
N LEU A 145 22.06 -6.57 -1.86
CA LEU A 145 21.13 -5.65 -2.51
C LEU A 145 21.24 -5.69 -4.05
N HIS A 146 22.43 -5.91 -4.60
CA HIS A 146 22.63 -6.12 -6.02
C HIS A 146 21.96 -7.41 -6.50
N TYR A 147 22.17 -8.52 -5.79
CA TYR A 147 21.49 -9.80 -6.05
C TYR A 147 19.97 -9.64 -6.00
N MET A 148 19.44 -9.01 -4.96
CA MET A 148 18.01 -8.72 -4.82
C MET A 148 17.49 -7.90 -6.00
N ARG A 149 18.22 -6.89 -6.47
CA ARG A 149 17.82 -6.05 -7.61
C ARG A 149 17.70 -6.85 -8.90
N LEU A 150 18.70 -7.68 -9.20
CA LEU A 150 18.70 -8.51 -10.41
C LEU A 150 17.53 -9.49 -10.39
N TRP A 151 17.32 -10.15 -9.24
CA TRP A 151 16.20 -11.06 -9.06
C TRP A 151 14.84 -10.35 -9.16
N ASP A 152 14.71 -9.19 -8.52
CA ASP A 152 13.48 -8.38 -8.49
C ASP A 152 13.09 -7.92 -9.91
N GLN A 153 14.07 -7.48 -10.70
CA GLN A 153 13.85 -7.10 -12.09
C GLN A 153 13.48 -8.29 -12.97
N ARG A 154 14.20 -9.43 -12.84
CA ARG A 154 13.94 -10.64 -13.63
C ARG A 154 12.53 -11.17 -13.40
N THR A 155 12.12 -11.28 -12.14
CA THR A 155 10.82 -11.86 -11.77
C THR A 155 9.63 -11.03 -12.23
N ALA A 156 9.83 -9.74 -12.54
CA ALA A 156 8.76 -8.90 -13.09
C ALA A 156 8.25 -9.40 -14.46
N ALA A 157 9.02 -10.20 -15.18
CA ALA A 157 8.59 -10.81 -16.44
C ALA A 157 7.51 -11.90 -16.25
N GLY A 158 7.46 -12.56 -15.08
CA GLY A 158 6.48 -13.60 -14.77
C GLY A 158 5.11 -13.07 -14.35
N VAL A 159 4.97 -11.75 -14.18
CA VAL A 159 3.72 -11.10 -13.80
C VAL A 159 2.97 -10.64 -15.06
N ASP A 160 1.70 -11.04 -15.19
CA ASP A 160 0.83 -10.65 -16.30
C ASP A 160 0.26 -9.25 -16.13
N ALA A 161 -0.03 -8.86 -14.88
CA ALA A 161 -0.64 -7.59 -14.55
C ALA A 161 -0.06 -6.98 -13.27
N PHE A 162 0.39 -5.72 -13.35
CA PHE A 162 0.76 -4.95 -12.17
C PHE A 162 -0.35 -4.01 -11.75
N ILE A 163 -0.58 -3.97 -10.44
CA ILE A 163 -1.42 -2.99 -9.78
C ILE A 163 -0.51 -2.19 -8.82
N ALA A 164 -0.55 -0.87 -8.91
CA ALA A 164 0.17 0.02 -8.00
C ALA A 164 -0.79 0.55 -6.93
N ASN A 165 -0.31 0.68 -5.70
CA ASN A 165 -1.08 1.30 -4.61
C ASN A 165 -1.20 2.83 -4.75
N SER A 166 -0.46 3.45 -5.67
CA SER A 166 -0.49 4.89 -5.98
C SER A 166 0.17 5.15 -7.32
N ALA A 167 -0.08 6.30 -7.95
CA ALA A 167 0.62 6.71 -9.17
C ALA A 167 2.12 6.92 -8.92
N PHE A 168 2.49 7.38 -7.72
CA PHE A 168 3.89 7.45 -7.29
C PHE A 168 4.59 6.08 -7.35
N ILE A 169 3.90 5.00 -6.95
CA ILE A 169 4.42 3.64 -7.10
C ILE A 169 4.32 3.12 -8.52
N GLY A 170 3.31 3.53 -9.28
CA GLY A 170 3.26 3.25 -10.72
C GLY A 170 4.50 3.75 -11.46
N ALA A 171 4.96 4.97 -11.14
CA ALA A 171 6.21 5.51 -11.69
C ALA A 171 7.45 4.68 -11.30
N ARG A 172 7.50 4.18 -10.05
CA ARG A 172 8.60 3.30 -9.59
C ARG A 172 8.57 1.92 -10.23
N ILE A 173 7.38 1.33 -10.41
CA ILE A 173 7.20 0.07 -11.15
C ILE A 173 7.71 0.25 -12.58
N ASN A 174 7.32 1.33 -13.26
CA ASN A 174 7.85 1.61 -14.60
C ASN A 174 9.38 1.78 -14.57
N LYS A 175 9.93 2.53 -13.62
CA LYS A 175 11.37 2.76 -13.52
C LYS A 175 12.18 1.48 -13.27
N ALA A 176 11.73 0.65 -12.33
CA ALA A 176 12.44 -0.56 -11.89
C ALA A 176 12.20 -1.75 -12.83
N TYR A 177 10.95 -1.94 -13.30
CA TYR A 177 10.53 -3.15 -14.02
C TYR A 177 10.29 -2.90 -15.51
N ARG A 178 10.21 -1.64 -15.95
CA ARG A 178 9.83 -1.27 -17.34
C ARG A 178 8.49 -1.87 -17.75
N ARG A 179 7.54 -1.86 -16.81
CA ARG A 179 6.17 -2.36 -16.98
C ARG A 179 5.18 -1.27 -16.59
N ASP A 180 4.04 -1.26 -17.25
CA ASP A 180 2.91 -0.43 -16.87
C ASP A 180 2.14 -1.06 -15.71
N SER A 181 1.42 -0.23 -14.97
CA SER A 181 0.59 -0.65 -13.84
C SER A 181 -0.71 0.13 -13.80
N THR A 182 -1.77 -0.51 -13.31
CA THR A 182 -3.04 0.14 -13.01
C THR A 182 -3.03 0.61 -11.56
N VAL A 183 -3.45 1.84 -11.28
CA VAL A 183 -3.54 2.33 -9.90
C VAL A 183 -4.85 1.87 -9.29
N ILE A 184 -4.78 1.14 -8.17
CA ILE A 184 -5.90 0.85 -7.29
C ILE A 184 -5.42 1.20 -5.89
N TYR A 185 -5.90 2.32 -5.35
CA TYR A 185 -5.45 2.81 -4.05
C TYR A 185 -5.82 1.86 -2.92
N PRO A 186 -4.99 1.68 -1.88
CA PRO A 186 -5.21 0.72 -0.81
C PRO A 186 -6.46 1.04 0.02
N PRO A 187 -7.04 0.03 0.70
CA PRO A 187 -8.24 0.21 1.50
C PRO A 187 -7.95 0.98 2.79
N VAL A 188 -8.74 2.02 3.05
CA VAL A 188 -8.78 2.78 4.30
C VAL A 188 -10.13 2.58 4.97
N ASP A 189 -10.12 2.29 6.27
CA ASP A 189 -11.34 2.01 7.05
C ASP A 189 -12.06 3.30 7.42
N THR A 190 -12.83 3.84 6.47
CA THR A 190 -13.62 5.06 6.68
C THR A 190 -14.87 4.83 7.53
N LEU A 191 -15.19 3.59 7.91
CA LEU A 191 -16.31 3.26 8.79
C LEU A 191 -15.89 3.31 10.27
N ALA A 192 -14.70 2.83 10.59
CA ALA A 192 -14.13 2.98 11.94
C ALA A 192 -13.62 4.42 12.18
N PHE A 193 -12.93 5.01 11.21
CA PHE A 193 -12.45 6.38 11.28
C PHE A 193 -13.53 7.34 10.84
N THR A 194 -14.30 7.84 11.81
CA THR A 194 -15.44 8.75 11.61
C THR A 194 -15.29 10.02 12.43
N PRO A 195 -15.76 11.18 11.93
CA PRO A 195 -15.75 12.42 12.71
C PRO A 195 -16.61 12.26 13.97
N LEU A 196 -16.11 12.74 15.11
CA LEU A 196 -16.85 12.71 16.37
C LEU A 196 -16.44 13.90 17.24
N GLY A 197 -17.43 14.63 17.75
CA GLY A 197 -17.21 15.71 18.72
C GLY A 197 -16.57 16.97 18.15
N ALA A 198 -16.23 17.89 19.04
CA ALA A 198 -15.53 19.12 18.70
C ALA A 198 -14.02 18.90 18.65
N ARG A 199 -13.35 19.64 17.76
CA ARG A 199 -11.89 19.68 17.74
C ARG A 199 -11.35 20.39 18.97
N GLN A 200 -10.18 19.96 19.40
CA GLN A 200 -9.39 20.56 20.46
C GLN A 200 -8.16 21.25 19.86
N ASP A 201 -7.61 22.17 20.63
CA ASP A 201 -6.47 22.99 20.22
C ASP A 201 -5.13 22.26 20.41
N PHE A 202 -4.92 21.18 19.65
CA PHE A 202 -3.64 20.47 19.57
C PHE A 202 -3.43 19.84 18.18
N TYR A 203 -2.18 19.64 17.83
CA TYR A 203 -1.75 18.92 16.62
C TYR A 203 -1.41 17.48 16.97
N LEU A 204 -1.74 16.55 16.08
CA LEU A 204 -1.43 15.14 16.24
C LEU A 204 -0.39 14.70 15.22
N SER A 205 0.61 13.92 15.64
CA SER A 205 1.39 13.09 14.72
C SER A 205 1.39 11.64 15.19
N ALA A 206 1.16 10.70 14.28
CA ALA A 206 1.15 9.28 14.60
C ALA A 206 1.86 8.43 13.55
N SER A 207 2.89 7.67 13.96
CA SER A 207 3.61 6.72 13.11
C SER A 207 4.59 5.88 13.94
N ARG A 208 5.12 4.80 13.36
CA ARG A 208 6.39 4.21 13.86
C ARG A 208 7.50 5.27 13.84
N MET A 209 8.31 5.33 14.89
CA MET A 209 9.44 6.25 15.04
C MET A 209 10.71 5.64 14.44
N VAL A 210 10.71 5.51 13.12
CA VAL A 210 11.86 5.07 12.31
C VAL A 210 12.42 6.25 11.49
N PRO A 211 13.71 6.25 11.13
CA PRO A 211 14.40 7.44 10.60
C PRO A 211 13.70 8.15 9.43
N TYR A 212 13.25 7.40 8.42
CA TYR A 212 12.59 7.99 7.25
C TYR A 212 11.24 8.66 7.57
N LYS A 213 10.63 8.39 8.73
CA LYS A 213 9.38 9.03 9.18
C LYS A 213 9.58 10.43 9.74
N ARG A 214 10.83 10.78 10.08
CA ARG A 214 11.23 12.12 10.56
C ARG A 214 10.41 12.64 11.74
N MET A 215 9.94 11.76 12.64
CA MET A 215 9.14 12.20 13.78
C MET A 215 9.89 13.17 14.73
N PRO A 216 11.21 13.01 15.00
CA PRO A 216 11.96 14.00 15.77
C PRO A 216 11.92 15.42 15.17
N MET A 217 11.92 15.57 13.85
CA MET A 217 11.81 16.89 13.18
C MET A 217 10.48 17.58 13.49
N ILE A 218 9.39 16.81 13.60
CA ILE A 218 8.09 17.36 14.02
C ILE A 218 8.21 17.87 15.46
N VAL A 219 8.84 17.10 16.36
CA VAL A 219 9.07 17.56 17.74
C VAL A 219 9.92 18.84 17.78
N GLU A 220 10.99 18.93 16.98
CA GLU A 220 11.83 20.12 16.86
C GLU A 220 11.03 21.35 16.41
N ALA A 221 10.17 21.19 15.40
CA ALA A 221 9.33 22.29 14.91
C ALA A 221 8.36 22.79 15.99
N PHE A 222 7.68 21.89 16.70
CA PHE A 222 6.76 22.29 17.76
C PHE A 222 7.48 22.82 19.00
N ALA A 223 8.69 22.34 19.32
CA ALA A 223 9.51 22.94 20.38
C ALA A 223 9.87 24.41 20.08
N ALA A 224 9.98 24.78 18.80
CA ALA A 224 10.20 26.17 18.36
C ALA A 224 8.90 27.03 18.33
N MET A 225 7.73 26.43 18.56
CA MET A 225 6.41 27.09 18.57
C MET A 225 5.68 26.81 19.89
N PRO A 226 6.10 27.43 21.02
CA PRO A 226 5.58 27.10 22.35
C PRO A 226 4.08 27.37 22.55
N ASP A 227 3.47 28.18 21.67
CA ASP A 227 2.03 28.44 21.63
C ASP A 227 1.22 27.33 20.95
N LYS A 228 1.87 26.37 20.26
CA LYS A 228 1.22 25.26 19.55
C LYS A 228 1.44 23.96 20.29
N ARG A 229 0.37 23.28 20.69
CA ARG A 229 0.46 21.98 21.40
C ARG A 229 0.59 20.82 20.41
N LEU A 230 1.53 19.91 20.67
CA LEU A 230 1.72 18.67 19.91
C LEU A 230 1.47 17.46 20.81
N ILE A 231 0.67 16.53 20.32
CA ILE A 231 0.59 15.15 20.83
C ILE A 231 1.19 14.23 19.78
N MET A 232 2.13 13.39 20.19
CA MET A 232 2.81 12.44 19.32
C MET A 232 2.61 11.01 19.81
N ILE A 233 2.06 10.17 18.94
CA ILE A 233 1.82 8.74 19.18
C ILE A 233 2.77 7.93 18.29
N GLY A 234 3.51 7.01 18.87
CA GLY A 234 4.47 6.22 18.13
C GLY A 234 5.59 5.68 19.00
N ASP A 235 6.20 4.61 18.52
CA ASP A 235 7.37 4.01 19.15
C ASP A 235 8.35 3.54 18.08
N GLY A 236 9.62 3.37 18.45
CA GLY A 236 10.70 2.98 17.56
C GLY A 236 12.05 3.57 17.96
N PRO A 237 13.10 3.28 17.17
CA PRO A 237 14.47 3.66 17.48
C PRO A 237 14.70 5.17 17.66
N ASP A 238 13.86 6.02 17.07
CA ASP A 238 13.99 7.48 17.21
C ASP A 238 13.25 8.08 18.42
N LEU A 239 12.54 7.27 19.23
CA LEU A 239 11.81 7.76 20.40
C LEU A 239 12.72 8.50 21.39
N ALA A 240 13.92 7.97 21.64
CA ALA A 240 14.87 8.61 22.56
C ALA A 240 15.31 10.00 22.08
N LYS A 241 15.46 10.21 20.76
CA LYS A 241 15.80 11.52 20.19
C LYS A 241 14.64 12.50 20.39
N ALA A 242 13.42 12.07 20.07
CA ALA A 242 12.21 12.86 20.28
C ALA A 242 12.03 13.25 21.76
N GLN A 243 12.23 12.31 22.69
CA GLN A 243 12.15 12.55 24.13
C GLN A 243 13.17 13.58 24.62
N ALA A 244 14.40 13.55 24.10
CA ALA A 244 15.42 14.52 24.48
C ALA A 244 15.00 15.96 24.17
N ILE A 245 14.36 16.18 23.02
CA ILE A 245 13.84 17.49 22.62
C ILE A 245 12.59 17.84 23.45
N ALA A 246 11.64 16.91 23.58
CA ALA A 246 10.37 17.14 24.29
C ALA A 246 10.55 17.50 25.77
N ARG A 247 11.62 17.04 26.44
CA ARG A 247 11.93 17.43 27.83
C ARG A 247 12.12 18.93 28.01
N LEU A 248 12.48 19.65 26.95
CA LEU A 248 12.70 21.10 26.97
C LEU A 248 11.51 21.88 26.39
N ALA A 249 10.45 21.18 25.97
CA ALA A 249 9.31 21.75 25.26
C ALA A 249 7.98 21.34 25.93
N PRO A 250 7.46 22.12 26.90
CA PRO A 250 6.28 21.75 27.69
C PRO A 250 4.99 21.63 26.85
N ASN A 251 4.97 22.17 25.64
CA ASN A 251 3.88 22.06 24.67
C ASN A 251 3.88 20.74 23.88
N VAL A 252 4.91 19.90 24.02
CA VAL A 252 5.02 18.62 23.33
C VAL A 252 4.81 17.45 24.29
N THR A 253 3.83 16.60 23.98
CA THR A 253 3.53 15.37 24.72
C THR A 253 3.80 14.14 23.85
N LEU A 254 4.68 13.25 24.32
CA LEU A 254 4.96 11.97 23.67
C LEU A 254 4.24 10.85 24.42
N LEU A 255 3.35 10.14 23.73
CA LEU A 255 2.53 9.08 24.35
C LEU A 255 3.09 7.67 24.15
N GLY A 256 4.15 7.50 23.36
CA GLY A 256 4.66 6.18 22.99
C GLY A 256 3.66 5.41 22.11
N PHE A 257 3.77 4.08 22.10
CA PHE A 257 2.78 3.22 21.46
C PHE A 257 1.42 3.35 22.17
N GLN A 258 0.35 3.47 21.38
CA GLN A 258 -1.02 3.56 21.90
C GLN A 258 -1.94 2.58 21.17
N PRO A 259 -2.95 2.01 21.86
CA PRO A 259 -3.98 1.20 21.23
C PRO A 259 -4.77 1.95 20.16
N ALA A 260 -5.35 1.22 19.21
CA ALA A 260 -6.10 1.80 18.08
C ALA A 260 -7.23 2.74 18.52
N ALA A 261 -7.95 2.42 19.61
CA ALA A 261 -9.00 3.27 20.15
C ALA A 261 -8.47 4.64 20.61
N VAL A 262 -7.31 4.67 21.28
CA VAL A 262 -6.69 5.93 21.73
C VAL A 262 -6.22 6.75 20.54
N LEU A 263 -5.61 6.11 19.54
CA LEU A 263 -5.21 6.79 18.30
C LEU A 263 -6.41 7.42 17.59
N LEU A 264 -7.52 6.68 17.48
CA LEU A 264 -8.76 7.15 16.85
C LEU A 264 -9.33 8.38 17.56
N GLU A 265 -9.41 8.37 18.88
CA GLU A 265 -9.90 9.52 19.66
C GLU A 265 -9.03 10.78 19.48
N HIS A 266 -7.71 10.61 19.44
CA HIS A 266 -6.80 11.73 19.14
C HIS A 266 -6.97 12.21 17.70
N MET A 267 -7.12 11.30 16.73
CA MET A 267 -7.35 11.69 15.32
C MET A 267 -8.65 12.47 15.14
N ARG A 268 -9.71 12.10 15.87
CA ARG A 268 -11.02 12.79 15.86
C ARG A 268 -10.94 14.20 16.44
N SER A 269 -10.21 14.35 17.55
CA SER A 269 -10.17 15.60 18.31
C SER A 269 -9.05 16.56 17.87
N ALA A 270 -8.03 16.11 17.14
CA ALA A 270 -6.93 16.98 16.74
C ALA A 270 -7.38 18.18 15.86
N LYS A 271 -6.71 19.32 16.03
CA LYS A 271 -6.84 20.48 15.14
C LYS A 271 -6.38 20.12 13.72
N ALA A 272 -5.21 19.49 13.62
CA ALA A 272 -4.66 18.96 12.38
C ALA A 272 -3.74 17.76 12.66
N PHE A 273 -3.59 16.91 11.64
CA PHE A 273 -2.65 15.79 11.64
C PHE A 273 -1.38 16.18 10.88
N VAL A 274 -0.22 16.02 11.51
CA VAL A 274 1.09 16.42 10.97
C VAL A 274 1.89 15.19 10.53
N PHE A 275 2.33 15.21 9.28
CA PHE A 275 2.95 14.07 8.62
C PHE A 275 4.22 14.45 7.85
N ALA A 276 5.38 13.99 8.32
CA ALA A 276 6.68 14.38 7.74
C ALA A 276 7.32 13.35 6.80
N ALA A 277 6.70 12.18 6.67
CA ALA A 277 7.28 11.06 5.94
C ALA A 277 7.06 11.16 4.42
N GLU A 278 8.05 10.74 3.64
CA GLU A 278 7.85 10.38 2.23
C GLU A 278 7.40 8.92 2.15
N GLU A 279 6.12 8.68 1.87
CA GLU A 279 5.53 7.33 1.82
C GLU A 279 4.94 6.97 0.45
N ASP A 280 4.72 5.67 0.25
CA ASP A 280 4.16 5.16 -1.02
C ASP A 280 2.73 5.66 -1.26
N PHE A 281 1.91 5.65 -0.20
CA PHE A 281 0.51 6.09 -0.24
C PHE A 281 0.17 7.04 0.93
N GLY A 282 0.54 6.67 2.15
CA GLY A 282 0.24 7.44 3.36
C GLY A 282 -1.17 7.17 3.89
N ILE A 283 -1.40 5.99 4.46
CA ILE A 283 -2.71 5.59 5.02
C ILE A 283 -3.14 6.51 6.17
N SER A 284 -2.23 6.86 7.09
CA SER A 284 -2.57 7.66 8.28
C SER A 284 -3.07 9.08 7.96
N PRO A 285 -2.51 9.81 6.97
CA PRO A 285 -3.15 11.00 6.43
C PRO A 285 -4.60 10.81 5.97
N VAL A 286 -4.92 9.68 5.35
CA VAL A 286 -6.30 9.40 4.89
C VAL A 286 -7.20 9.04 6.07
N GLU A 287 -6.70 8.30 7.07
CA GLU A 287 -7.42 8.03 8.32
C GLU A 287 -7.75 9.31 9.08
N ALA A 288 -6.80 10.24 9.17
CA ALA A 288 -7.04 11.56 9.75
C ALA A 288 -8.15 12.30 8.98
N GLN A 289 -8.07 12.34 7.65
CA GLN A 289 -9.11 12.94 6.83
C GLN A 289 -10.47 12.25 6.96
N ALA A 290 -10.51 10.92 7.19
CA ALA A 290 -11.73 10.17 7.43
C ALA A 290 -12.40 10.56 8.75
N CYS A 291 -11.63 10.97 9.76
CA CYS A 291 -12.12 11.64 10.98
C CYS A 291 -12.49 13.12 10.75
N GLY A 292 -12.42 13.60 9.51
CA GLY A 292 -12.58 14.99 9.12
C GLY A 292 -11.32 15.84 9.34
N THR A 293 -10.24 15.28 9.89
CA THR A 293 -9.08 16.04 10.37
C THR A 293 -8.18 16.54 9.24
N PRO A 294 -7.95 17.88 9.16
CA PRO A 294 -7.01 18.46 8.21
C PRO A 294 -5.62 17.84 8.32
N VAL A 295 -4.90 17.79 7.20
CA VAL A 295 -3.54 17.23 7.16
C VAL A 295 -2.51 18.31 6.82
N ILE A 296 -1.42 18.36 7.55
CA ILE A 296 -0.22 19.12 7.18
C ILE A 296 0.86 18.09 6.86
N ALA A 297 1.22 17.97 5.57
CA ALA A 297 2.08 16.90 5.12
C ALA A 297 3.24 17.34 4.24
N PHE A 298 4.36 16.62 4.31
CA PHE A 298 5.47 16.80 3.40
C PHE A 298 5.00 16.44 1.98
N GLY A 299 5.02 17.40 1.06
CA GLY A 299 4.46 17.29 -0.29
C GLY A 299 5.28 16.42 -1.24
N LYS A 300 5.53 15.16 -0.88
CA LYS A 300 6.29 14.20 -1.69
C LYS A 300 5.82 12.76 -1.46
N GLY A 301 5.85 11.95 -2.51
CA GLY A 301 5.35 10.56 -2.47
C GLY A 301 3.84 10.51 -2.69
N GLY A 302 3.20 9.44 -2.21
CA GLY A 302 1.77 9.20 -2.42
C GLY A 302 0.83 10.18 -1.73
N VAL A 303 1.32 10.97 -0.77
CA VAL A 303 0.49 11.99 -0.09
C VAL A 303 0.01 13.09 -1.02
N LEU A 304 0.72 13.34 -2.13
CA LEU A 304 0.28 14.25 -3.19
C LEU A 304 -0.99 13.77 -3.89
N GLU A 305 -1.34 12.50 -3.77
CA GLU A 305 -2.56 11.91 -4.34
C GLU A 305 -3.70 11.86 -3.33
N THR A 306 -3.38 11.94 -2.03
CA THR A 306 -4.34 11.74 -0.94
C THR A 306 -4.71 13.02 -0.19
N VAL A 307 -3.92 14.09 -0.27
CA VAL A 307 -4.18 15.37 0.39
C VAL A 307 -4.35 16.46 -0.66
N LEU A 308 -5.46 17.19 -0.60
CA LEU A 308 -5.75 18.30 -1.49
C LEU A 308 -5.24 19.60 -0.86
N GLY A 309 -4.23 20.20 -1.49
CA GLY A 309 -3.58 21.42 -1.01
C GLY A 309 -4.47 22.67 -1.07
N LEU A 310 -3.96 23.79 -0.56
CA LEU A 310 -4.66 25.08 -0.51
C LEU A 310 -4.98 25.70 -1.87
N ASP A 311 -4.43 25.17 -2.95
CA ASP A 311 -4.74 25.50 -4.34
C ASP A 311 -6.03 24.84 -4.84
N HIS A 312 -6.53 23.82 -4.14
CA HIS A 312 -7.78 23.14 -4.47
C HIS A 312 -9.01 23.96 -4.02
N MET A 313 -10.14 23.79 -4.74
CA MET A 313 -11.42 24.45 -4.41
C MET A 313 -11.95 24.02 -3.03
N HIS A 314 -11.79 22.73 -2.71
CA HIS A 314 -12.11 22.13 -1.42
C HIS A 314 -10.83 21.54 -0.82
N PRO A 315 -9.98 22.36 -0.19
CA PRO A 315 -8.72 21.88 0.36
C PRO A 315 -8.98 20.96 1.56
N THR A 316 -8.09 19.99 1.76
CA THR A 316 -8.11 19.08 2.92
C THR A 316 -6.86 19.21 3.79
N GLY A 317 -5.90 20.04 3.36
CA GLY A 317 -4.64 20.18 4.07
C GLY A 317 -3.68 21.19 3.46
N VAL A 318 -2.49 21.23 4.04
CA VAL A 318 -1.33 22.01 3.57
C VAL A 318 -0.20 21.05 3.22
N LEU A 319 0.41 21.27 2.05
CA LEU A 319 1.54 20.48 1.56
C LEU A 319 2.82 21.31 1.58
N TYR A 320 3.79 20.93 2.40
CA TYR A 320 5.03 21.68 2.57
C TYR A 320 6.17 21.09 1.74
N ARG A 321 7.06 21.95 1.24
CA ARG A 321 7.94 21.61 0.10
C ARG A 321 9.28 21.02 0.50
N GLN A 322 9.81 21.36 1.66
CA GLN A 322 11.12 20.89 2.11
C GLN A 322 10.99 20.09 3.40
N GLN A 323 11.70 18.96 3.49
CA GLN A 323 11.67 18.11 4.69
C GLN A 323 12.61 18.68 5.77
N ASN A 324 12.25 19.84 6.31
CA ASN A 324 12.97 20.53 7.39
C ASN A 324 12.00 21.25 8.34
N VAL A 325 12.54 21.72 9.48
CA VAL A 325 11.78 22.37 10.54
C VAL A 325 11.15 23.67 10.04
N GLU A 326 11.91 24.48 9.30
CA GLU A 326 11.49 25.79 8.82
C GLU A 326 10.28 25.70 7.90
N SER A 327 10.31 24.77 6.93
CA SER A 327 9.20 24.56 6.01
C SER A 327 7.97 23.98 6.69
N LEU A 328 8.13 23.14 7.73
CA LEU A 328 7.01 22.61 8.50
C LEU A 328 6.35 23.71 9.35
N THR A 329 7.16 24.53 10.03
CA THR A 329 6.69 25.70 10.80
C THR A 329 5.93 26.69 9.91
N ALA A 330 6.46 27.00 8.72
CA ALA A 330 5.77 27.86 7.76
C ALA A 330 4.41 27.27 7.35
N ALA A 331 4.34 25.98 7.08
CA ALA A 331 3.10 25.30 6.72
C ALA A 331 2.06 25.25 7.85
N ILE A 332 2.50 25.20 9.10
CA ILE A 332 1.60 25.34 10.26
C ILE A 332 1.02 26.77 10.31
N GLY A 333 1.83 27.80 10.01
CA GLY A 333 1.35 29.16 9.84
C GLY A 333 0.33 29.32 8.71
N GLU A 334 0.61 28.73 7.54
CA GLU A 334 -0.31 28.71 6.40
C GLU A 334 -1.63 28.01 6.74
N PHE A 335 -1.56 26.88 7.47
CA PHE A 335 -2.74 26.16 7.93
C PHE A 335 -3.59 27.02 8.88
N GLU A 336 -3.00 27.67 9.88
CA GLU A 336 -3.73 28.53 10.81
C GLU A 336 -4.39 29.71 10.07
N ALA A 337 -3.72 30.31 9.08
CA ALA A 337 -4.29 31.38 8.26
C ALA A 337 -5.43 30.93 7.34
N ALA A 338 -5.41 29.67 6.89
CA ALA A 338 -6.37 29.11 5.93
C ALA A 338 -7.41 28.18 6.59
N GLN A 339 -7.44 28.06 7.91
CA GLN A 339 -8.24 27.05 8.63
C GLN A 339 -9.73 27.08 8.25
N SER A 340 -10.30 28.26 8.02
CA SER A 340 -11.70 28.43 7.62
C SER A 340 -12.05 27.82 6.26
N ARG A 341 -11.06 27.59 5.40
CA ARG A 341 -11.22 26.99 4.07
C ARG A 341 -11.24 25.47 4.10
N ILE A 342 -10.68 24.85 5.15
CA ILE A 342 -10.53 23.40 5.26
C ILE A 342 -11.65 22.85 6.14
N THR A 343 -12.72 22.35 5.51
CA THR A 343 -13.88 21.84 6.24
C THR A 343 -13.72 20.36 6.59
N PRO A 344 -14.23 19.90 7.76
CA PRO A 344 -14.25 18.47 8.10
C PRO A 344 -14.94 17.60 7.05
N GLN A 345 -15.98 18.13 6.41
CA GLN A 345 -16.73 17.47 5.36
C GLN A 345 -15.90 17.28 4.08
N ALA A 346 -15.09 18.27 3.69
CA ALA A 346 -14.19 18.15 2.55
C ALA A 346 -13.12 17.07 2.82
N CYS A 347 -12.50 17.06 4.00
CA CYS A 347 -11.57 16.03 4.43
C CYS A 347 -12.21 14.63 4.36
N ARG A 348 -13.40 14.48 4.95
CA ARG A 348 -14.13 13.22 4.97
C ARG A 348 -14.47 12.72 3.56
N SER A 349 -15.05 13.59 2.73
CA SER A 349 -15.45 13.26 1.37
C SER A 349 -14.25 12.83 0.53
N ASN A 350 -13.11 13.48 0.73
CA ASN A 350 -11.88 13.09 0.06
C ASN A 350 -11.37 11.71 0.54
N ALA A 351 -11.45 11.41 1.84
CA ALA A 351 -11.02 10.13 2.39
C ALA A 351 -11.87 8.94 1.88
N GLU A 352 -13.17 9.14 1.66
CA GLU A 352 -14.09 8.10 1.20
C GLU A 352 -13.77 7.55 -0.20
N ARG A 353 -13.02 8.32 -1.01
CA ARG A 353 -12.43 7.86 -2.28
C ARG A 353 -11.48 6.67 -2.09
N PHE A 354 -11.00 6.44 -0.87
CA PHE A 354 -10.04 5.38 -0.54
C PHE A 354 -10.66 4.30 0.35
N SER A 355 -11.99 4.24 0.45
CA SER A 355 -12.70 3.29 1.33
C SER A 355 -12.41 1.83 0.99
N VAL A 356 -12.54 0.96 2.01
CA VAL A 356 -12.48 -0.50 1.87
C VAL A 356 -13.41 -1.00 0.77
N ALA A 357 -14.68 -0.57 0.78
CA ALA A 357 -15.68 -1.01 -0.18
C ALA A 357 -15.28 -0.67 -1.63
N ARG A 358 -14.74 0.54 -1.85
CA ARG A 358 -14.26 0.98 -3.16
C ARG A 358 -13.08 0.14 -3.63
N PHE A 359 -12.10 -0.11 -2.77
CA PHE A 359 -10.97 -1.00 -3.08
C PHE A 359 -11.44 -2.41 -3.46
N GLU A 360 -12.32 -3.01 -2.65
CA GLU A 360 -12.81 -4.37 -2.86
C GLU A 360 -13.61 -4.52 -4.15
N GLN A 361 -14.37 -3.49 -4.54
CA GLN A 361 -15.08 -3.44 -5.82
C GLN A 361 -14.11 -3.33 -7.02
N GLU A 362 -13.18 -2.37 -6.97
CA GLU A 362 -12.22 -2.13 -8.05
C GLU A 362 -11.29 -3.32 -8.28
N ILE A 363 -10.75 -3.91 -7.21
CA ILE A 363 -9.84 -5.06 -7.33
C ILE A 363 -10.55 -6.28 -7.89
N LYS A 364 -11.80 -6.52 -7.48
CA LYS A 364 -12.62 -7.61 -8.00
C LYS A 364 -12.88 -7.42 -9.50
N ALA A 365 -13.37 -6.24 -9.89
CA ALA A 365 -13.65 -5.93 -11.29
C ALA A 365 -12.40 -6.04 -12.17
N PHE A 366 -11.26 -5.54 -11.68
CA PHE A 366 -9.98 -5.65 -12.38
C PHE A 366 -9.56 -7.10 -12.62
N VAL A 367 -9.63 -7.95 -11.59
CA VAL A 367 -9.25 -9.36 -11.69
C VAL A 367 -10.21 -10.13 -12.60
N GLU A 368 -11.52 -9.90 -12.50
CA GLU A 368 -12.53 -10.53 -13.37
C GLU A 368 -12.35 -10.16 -14.85
N ASN A 369 -12.03 -8.90 -15.12
CA ASN A 369 -11.70 -8.44 -16.47
C ASN A 369 -10.43 -9.12 -17.01
N ARG A 370 -9.39 -9.25 -16.18
CA ARG A 370 -8.15 -9.91 -16.58
C ARG A 370 -8.30 -11.41 -16.80
N LEU A 371 -9.09 -12.09 -15.97
CA LEU A 371 -9.45 -13.49 -16.17
C LEU A 371 -10.17 -13.70 -17.51
N SER A 372 -11.17 -12.87 -17.81
CA SER A 372 -11.90 -12.93 -19.06
C SER A 372 -10.98 -12.71 -20.27
N THR A 373 -10.08 -11.74 -20.17
CA THR A 373 -9.09 -11.45 -21.23
C THR A 373 -8.11 -12.60 -21.43
N ALA A 374 -7.58 -13.17 -20.33
CA ALA A 374 -6.66 -14.30 -20.39
C ALA A 374 -7.32 -15.53 -21.05
N GLN A 375 -8.58 -15.81 -20.73
CA GLN A 375 -9.34 -16.89 -21.34
C GLN A 375 -9.53 -16.68 -22.85
N LEU A 376 -9.88 -15.47 -23.29
CA LEU A 376 -10.01 -15.15 -24.71
C LEU A 376 -8.68 -15.31 -25.47
N VAL A 377 -7.58 -14.82 -24.88
CA VAL A 377 -6.24 -14.97 -25.47
C VAL A 377 -5.83 -16.44 -25.56
N TYR A 378 -6.12 -17.24 -24.53
CA TYR A 378 -5.87 -18.67 -24.55
C TYR A 378 -6.65 -19.37 -25.69
N LEU A 379 -7.96 -19.12 -25.78
CA LEU A 379 -8.81 -19.69 -26.83
C LEU A 379 -8.35 -19.28 -28.24
N ALA A 380 -7.86 -18.06 -28.41
CA ALA A 380 -7.32 -17.58 -29.68
C ALA A 380 -5.98 -18.21 -30.08
N ARG A 381 -5.22 -18.78 -29.12
CA ARG A 381 -3.94 -19.47 -29.37
C ARG A 381 -4.10 -20.94 -29.72
N LEU A 382 -5.23 -21.55 -29.39
CA LEU A 382 -5.49 -22.94 -29.76
C LEU A 382 -5.52 -23.05 -31.29
N PRO A 383 -4.93 -24.10 -31.89
CA PRO A 383 -5.05 -24.33 -33.32
C PRO A 383 -6.53 -24.35 -33.67
N GLN A 384 -6.94 -23.63 -34.73
CA GLN A 384 -8.26 -23.79 -35.31
C GLN A 384 -8.36 -25.19 -35.92
N GLN A 385 -8.51 -26.23 -35.09
CA GLN A 385 -8.93 -27.53 -35.56
C GLN A 385 -10.38 -27.37 -36.00
N HIS A 386 -10.62 -27.68 -37.28
CA HIS A 386 -11.91 -27.72 -37.96
C HIS A 386 -13.13 -27.85 -37.02
N TRP A 387 -13.71 -26.73 -36.59
CA TRP A 387 -15.10 -26.69 -36.12
C TRP A 387 -16.03 -26.67 -37.34
N SER A 388 -15.87 -27.66 -38.23
CA SER A 388 -16.91 -28.02 -39.18
C SER A 388 -17.90 -28.94 -38.47
N ALA A 389 -19.16 -28.52 -38.44
CA ALA A 389 -20.33 -29.23 -37.90
C ALA A 389 -20.74 -28.89 -36.45
N GLN A 390 -21.10 -27.62 -36.18
CA GLN A 390 -22.27 -27.33 -35.31
C GLN A 390 -22.82 -25.89 -35.37
N GLN A 391 -22.34 -25.03 -36.28
CA GLN A 391 -22.95 -23.70 -36.55
C GLN A 391 -24.03 -23.70 -37.65
N ALA A 392 -24.49 -24.87 -38.11
CA ALA A 392 -25.58 -24.97 -39.10
C ALA A 392 -27.00 -24.97 -38.50
N LEU A 393 -27.16 -24.73 -37.20
CA LEU A 393 -28.47 -24.81 -36.51
C LEU A 393 -28.99 -23.48 -35.93
N VAL A 394 -28.32 -22.36 -36.24
CA VAL A 394 -28.81 -21.01 -35.85
C VAL A 394 -29.12 -20.13 -37.08
N ALA A 395 -28.88 -20.61 -38.31
CA ALA A 395 -29.11 -19.87 -39.55
C ALA A 395 -30.23 -20.45 -40.44
N SER A 396 -31.24 -21.11 -39.86
CA SER A 396 -32.38 -21.67 -40.61
C SER A 396 -33.76 -21.30 -40.04
N SER A 397 -33.91 -20.09 -39.49
CA SER A 397 -35.23 -19.54 -39.14
C SER A 397 -35.55 -18.19 -39.81
N GLU A 398 -35.00 -17.92 -40.99
CA GLU A 398 -35.52 -16.85 -41.85
C GLU A 398 -36.50 -17.43 -42.88
N LEU A 399 -37.78 -17.21 -42.61
CA LEU A 399 -38.89 -17.44 -43.53
C LEU A 399 -38.72 -16.60 -44.81
N PRO A 400 -39.01 -17.12 -46.01
CA PRO A 400 -38.88 -16.35 -47.24
C PRO A 400 -40.06 -15.40 -47.41
N GLY A 401 -39.85 -14.12 -47.06
CA GLY A 401 -40.70 -13.01 -47.49
C GLY A 401 -40.54 -12.77 -48.99
N ARG A 402 -41.49 -13.26 -49.80
CA ARG A 402 -41.64 -12.89 -51.22
C ARG A 402 -41.95 -11.39 -51.32
N VAL A 403 -41.04 -10.61 -51.90
CA VAL A 403 -41.33 -9.27 -52.40
C VAL A 403 -41.23 -9.32 -53.93
N VAL A 404 -42.37 -9.16 -54.60
CA VAL A 404 -42.47 -9.04 -56.07
C VAL A 404 -42.33 -7.56 -56.44
N PRO A 405 -41.40 -7.18 -57.34
CA PRO A 405 -41.33 -5.81 -57.84
C PRO A 405 -42.32 -5.61 -58.99
N ILE A 406 -43.27 -4.69 -58.82
CA ILE A 406 -44.11 -4.18 -59.92
C ILE A 406 -43.28 -3.13 -60.67
N LYS A 407 -43.00 -3.40 -61.95
CA LYS A 407 -42.54 -2.39 -62.92
C LYS A 407 -43.75 -1.77 -63.60
N THR A 408 -43.70 -0.46 -63.71
CA THR A 408 -44.63 0.46 -64.40
C THR A 408 -44.76 0.14 -65.88
N VAL A 409 -46.01 0.10 -66.38
CA VAL A 409 -46.48 0.72 -67.63
C VAL A 409 -47.87 1.28 -67.34
#